data_AF-A0AAD1A283-F1
#
_entry.id   AF-A0AAD1A283-F1
#
_cell.length_a   1.000
_cell.length_b   1.000
_cell.length_c   1.000
_cell.angle_alpha   90.00
_cell.angle_beta   90.00
_cell.angle_gamma   90.00
#
_symmetry.space_group_name_H-M   'P 1'
#
loop_
_entity.id
_entity.type
_entity.pdbx_description
1 polymer ?
#
loop_
_entity_poly.entity_id
_entity_poly.type
_entity_poly.pdbx_seq_one_letter_code
_entity_poly.pdbx_strand_id
1 'polypeptide(L)'
;MTAKETIEIEALLYRAYAQYRVHKVSPAAVIGIAPLLASPSGFAATMAILQLGTRVDTSGAGAKAAGMQRMMAATPDDLLVVHDHVLALSDWLIEGAESAEPTVWRRDEIRENGWAVETRPDGLWLVRPSGPGGAGRGHLSRLADPHLCAMVIQHASNGTRPECRAVRDLQRRPAAEARELREERAHYAVWHAALAVLAAELNDQLTKHHVLPPSAPAQPWTRRALRDVPAGTPLPGGAANDAQAIDLHTEKAL
;
A
#
# COMPACT_ATOMS: atom_id res chain seq x y z
N MET A 1 -26.32 12.93 -15.04
CA MET A 1 -25.32 12.50 -14.04
C MET A 1 -25.06 11.03 -14.28
N THR A 2 -23.81 10.65 -14.59
CA THR A 2 -23.46 9.23 -14.78
C THR A 2 -23.49 8.55 -13.42
N ALA A 3 -24.14 7.39 -13.30
CA ALA A 3 -24.14 6.63 -12.06
C ALA A 3 -22.69 6.20 -11.72
N LYS A 4 -22.28 6.38 -10.46
CA LYS A 4 -20.96 5.93 -9.97
C LYS A 4 -20.94 4.40 -9.84
N GLU A 5 -19.86 3.77 -10.28
CA GLU A 5 -19.59 2.34 -10.05
C GLU A 5 -19.32 2.13 -8.55
N THR A 6 -20.03 1.23 -7.90
CA THR A 6 -19.74 0.89 -6.49
C THR A 6 -18.62 -0.13 -6.43
N ILE A 7 -17.57 0.14 -5.68
CA ILE A 7 -16.37 -0.71 -5.60
C ILE A 7 -15.81 -0.75 -4.17
N GLU A 8 -15.35 -1.91 -3.71
CA GLU A 8 -14.64 -2.04 -2.44
C GLU A 8 -13.25 -1.41 -2.53
N ILE A 9 -12.78 -0.77 -1.44
CA ILE A 9 -11.46 -0.14 -1.40
C ILE A 9 -10.33 -1.12 -1.77
N GLU A 10 -10.41 -2.39 -1.34
CA GLU A 10 -9.41 -3.40 -1.68
C GLU A 10 -9.37 -3.69 -3.18
N ALA A 11 -10.54 -3.81 -3.83
CA ALA A 11 -10.65 -4.03 -5.27
C ALA A 11 -10.20 -2.79 -6.07
N LEU A 12 -10.51 -1.59 -5.58
CA LEU A 12 -10.05 -0.33 -6.17
C LEU A 12 -8.53 -0.22 -6.14
N LEU A 13 -7.92 -0.52 -4.99
CA LEU A 13 -6.47 -0.53 -4.84
C LEU A 13 -5.81 -1.63 -5.70
N TYR A 14 -6.39 -2.82 -5.76
CA TYR A 14 -5.90 -3.87 -6.66
C TYR A 14 -5.93 -3.42 -8.13
N ARG A 15 -7.04 -2.82 -8.58
CA ARG A 15 -7.15 -2.22 -9.92
C ARG A 15 -6.05 -1.16 -10.13
N ALA A 16 -5.87 -0.23 -9.19
CA ALA A 16 -4.86 0.82 -9.27
C ALA A 16 -3.42 0.29 -9.36
N TYR A 17 -3.03 -0.65 -8.49
CA TYR A 17 -1.64 -1.05 -8.33
C TYR A 17 -1.24 -2.32 -9.08
N ALA A 18 -2.13 -3.30 -9.22
CA ALA A 18 -1.85 -4.53 -9.95
C ALA A 18 -2.12 -4.37 -11.46
N GLN A 19 -3.27 -3.82 -11.83
CA GLN A 19 -3.70 -3.72 -13.23
C GLN A 19 -3.11 -2.49 -13.94
N TYR A 20 -3.34 -1.30 -13.38
CA TYR A 20 -2.87 -0.03 -13.98
C TYR A 20 -1.44 0.35 -13.58
N ARG A 21 -0.91 -0.27 -12.51
CA ARG A 21 0.45 -0.01 -11.99
C ARG A 21 0.71 1.49 -11.77
N VAL A 22 -0.26 2.19 -11.18
CA VAL A 22 -0.25 3.67 -11.05
C VAL A 22 1.04 4.22 -10.41
N HIS A 23 1.65 3.48 -9.49
CA HIS A 23 2.95 3.80 -8.87
C HIS A 23 4.12 3.92 -9.87
N LYS A 24 4.05 3.28 -11.03
CA LYS A 24 5.06 3.38 -12.10
C LYS A 24 4.81 4.55 -13.05
N VAL A 25 3.63 5.16 -12.94
CA VAL A 25 3.09 6.17 -13.84
C VAL A 25 3.16 7.55 -13.19
N SER A 26 3.50 7.63 -11.90
CA SER A 26 3.51 8.88 -11.15
C SER A 26 4.53 9.88 -11.72
N PRO A 27 4.21 11.19 -11.75
CA PRO A 27 5.13 12.21 -12.23
C PRO A 27 6.50 12.16 -11.57
N ALA A 28 6.59 11.79 -10.29
CA ALA A 28 7.88 11.62 -9.61
C ALA A 28 8.75 10.51 -10.25
N ALA A 29 8.15 9.37 -10.62
CA ALA A 29 8.84 8.30 -11.35
C ALA A 29 9.23 8.76 -12.77
N VAL A 30 8.38 9.56 -13.41
CA VAL A 30 8.64 10.12 -14.75
C VAL A 30 9.73 11.18 -14.72
N ILE A 31 9.77 12.06 -13.72
CA ILE A 31 10.75 13.15 -13.57
C ILE A 31 12.16 12.58 -13.36
N GLY A 32 12.30 11.44 -12.68
CA GLY A 32 13.59 10.73 -12.59
C GLY A 32 14.10 10.18 -13.93
N ILE A 33 13.21 9.93 -14.90
CA ILE A 33 13.53 9.41 -16.24
C ILE A 33 13.58 10.55 -17.29
N ALA A 34 12.87 11.66 -17.04
CA ALA A 34 12.76 12.81 -17.92
C ALA A 34 14.11 13.37 -18.43
N PRO A 35 15.18 13.50 -17.62
CA PRO A 35 16.46 13.98 -18.15
C PRO A 35 17.11 13.03 -19.15
N LEU A 36 16.77 11.73 -19.15
CA LEU A 36 17.26 10.76 -20.14
C LEU A 36 16.45 10.79 -21.45
N LEU A 37 15.17 11.21 -21.40
CA LEU A 37 14.28 11.26 -22.56
C LEU A 37 14.22 12.64 -23.24
N ALA A 38 14.75 13.69 -22.60
CA ALA A 38 14.80 15.04 -23.15
C ALA A 38 15.77 15.21 -24.33
N SER A 39 16.47 14.15 -24.76
CA SER A 39 17.29 14.20 -25.98
C SER A 39 16.39 14.11 -27.23
N PRO A 40 16.34 15.15 -28.07
CA PRO A 40 15.44 15.21 -29.24
C PRO A 40 15.71 14.11 -30.29
N SER A 41 16.87 13.44 -30.24
CA SER A 41 17.22 12.35 -31.16
C SER A 41 16.56 11.01 -30.83
N GLY A 42 16.27 10.73 -29.55
CA GLY A 42 15.75 9.42 -29.13
C GLY A 42 14.27 9.21 -29.46
N PHE A 43 13.46 10.25 -29.27
CA PHE A 43 12.01 10.18 -29.52
C PHE A 43 11.70 10.10 -31.02
N ALA A 44 12.35 10.92 -31.84
CA ALA A 44 12.19 10.90 -33.29
C ALA A 44 12.61 9.54 -33.90
N ALA A 45 13.72 8.96 -33.42
CA ALA A 45 14.15 7.62 -33.84
C ALA A 45 13.14 6.54 -33.45
N THR A 46 12.60 6.58 -32.23
CA THR A 46 11.62 5.59 -31.75
C THR A 46 10.31 5.66 -32.54
N MET A 47 9.82 6.87 -32.84
CA MET A 47 8.62 7.07 -33.66
C MET A 47 8.82 6.66 -35.12
N ALA A 48 9.99 6.93 -35.71
CA ALA A 48 10.32 6.47 -37.05
C ALA A 48 10.39 4.94 -37.15
N ILE A 49 10.94 4.27 -36.12
CA ILE A 49 11.01 2.81 -36.04
C ILE A 49 9.60 2.20 -35.93
N LEU A 50 8.70 2.79 -35.13
CA LEU A 50 7.30 2.36 -35.02
C LEU A 50 6.53 2.51 -36.34
N GLN A 51 6.79 3.57 -37.12
CA GLN A 51 6.16 3.79 -38.42
C GLN A 51 6.63 2.80 -39.51
N LEU A 52 7.84 2.24 -39.38
CA LEU A 52 8.42 1.29 -40.34
C LEU A 52 7.97 -0.17 -40.13
N GLY A 53 7.13 -0.45 -39.13
CA GLY A 53 6.64 -1.81 -38.86
C GLY A 53 7.72 -2.79 -38.42
N THR A 54 8.90 -2.30 -38.02
CA THR A 54 9.97 -3.16 -37.52
C THR A 54 9.62 -3.65 -36.11
N ARG A 55 9.82 -4.95 -35.86
CA ARG A 55 9.67 -5.54 -34.53
C ARG A 55 10.73 -4.92 -33.61
N VAL A 56 10.32 -3.92 -32.85
CA VAL A 56 11.17 -3.28 -31.84
C VAL A 56 11.33 -4.26 -30.69
N ASP A 57 12.58 -4.53 -30.32
CA ASP A 57 12.85 -5.21 -29.05
C ASP A 57 12.26 -4.36 -27.91
N THR A 58 11.24 -4.90 -27.24
CA THR A 58 10.52 -4.24 -26.14
C THR A 58 11.38 -4.05 -24.89
N SER A 59 12.61 -4.59 -24.88
CA SER A 59 13.57 -4.41 -23.79
C SER A 59 14.13 -2.98 -23.71
N GLY A 60 14.10 -2.24 -24.83
CA GLY A 60 14.69 -0.91 -24.96
C GLY A 60 14.00 0.18 -24.13
N ALA A 61 14.79 1.16 -23.65
CA ALA A 61 14.28 2.29 -22.87
C ALA A 61 13.17 3.08 -23.60
N GLY A 62 13.26 3.20 -24.93
CA GLY A 62 12.23 3.86 -25.75
C GLY A 62 10.89 3.12 -25.76
N ALA A 63 10.90 1.78 -25.84
CA ALA A 63 9.67 0.97 -25.78
C ALA A 63 9.03 1.06 -24.38
N LYS A 64 9.84 1.07 -23.31
CA LYS A 64 9.36 1.31 -21.94
C LYS A 64 8.74 2.69 -21.79
N ALA A 65 9.37 3.73 -22.34
CA ALA A 65 8.86 5.10 -22.30
C ALA A 65 7.54 5.26 -23.07
N ALA A 66 7.45 4.71 -24.28
CA ALA A 66 6.21 4.73 -25.07
C ALA A 66 5.07 3.93 -24.39
N GLY A 67 5.39 2.77 -23.82
CA GLY A 67 4.44 1.99 -23.01
C GLY A 67 3.96 2.76 -21.77
N MET A 68 4.86 3.45 -21.08
CA MET A 68 4.53 4.29 -19.93
C MET A 68 3.66 5.48 -20.31
N GLN A 69 3.95 6.18 -21.40
CA GLN A 69 3.10 7.26 -21.92
C GLN A 69 1.69 6.78 -22.28
N ARG A 70 1.58 5.61 -22.93
CA ARG A 70 0.27 5.03 -23.26
C ARG A 70 -0.50 4.65 -21.99
N MET A 71 0.19 4.11 -20.98
CA MET A 71 -0.41 3.85 -19.67
C MET A 71 -0.85 5.15 -18.98
N MET A 72 -0.03 6.21 -18.98
CA MET A 72 -0.39 7.51 -18.42
C MET A 72 -1.69 8.04 -19.05
N ALA A 73 -1.77 8.03 -20.39
CA ALA A 73 -2.95 8.52 -21.11
C ALA A 73 -4.20 7.64 -20.89
N ALA A 74 -4.01 6.36 -20.58
CA ALA A 74 -5.10 5.42 -20.32
C ALA A 74 -5.47 5.30 -18.83
N THR A 75 -4.68 5.87 -17.91
CA THR A 75 -4.93 5.80 -16.48
C THR A 75 -6.07 6.77 -16.14
N PRO A 76 -7.20 6.29 -15.59
CA PRO A 76 -8.27 7.17 -15.17
C PRO A 76 -7.79 8.16 -14.08
N ASP A 77 -8.20 9.42 -14.16
CA ASP A 77 -7.85 10.47 -13.18
C ASP A 77 -8.13 10.05 -11.73
N ASP A 78 -9.24 9.36 -11.49
CA ASP A 78 -9.61 8.78 -10.20
C ASP A 78 -8.48 7.90 -9.60
N LEU A 79 -7.73 7.15 -10.41
CA LEU A 79 -6.65 6.29 -9.90
C LEU A 79 -5.41 7.09 -9.48
N LEU A 80 -5.19 8.26 -10.09
CA LEU A 80 -4.13 9.18 -9.65
C LEU A 80 -4.50 9.80 -8.29
N VAL A 81 -5.76 10.17 -8.10
CA VAL A 81 -6.28 10.64 -6.80
C VAL A 81 -6.11 9.56 -5.72
N VAL A 82 -6.44 8.30 -6.05
CA VAL A 82 -6.16 7.15 -5.16
C VAL A 82 -4.68 7.06 -4.80
N HIS A 83 -3.79 7.23 -5.78
CA HIS A 83 -2.35 7.16 -5.53
C HIS A 83 -1.88 8.26 -4.57
N ASP A 84 -2.33 9.50 -4.75
CA ASP A 84 -1.97 10.62 -3.91
C ASP A 84 -2.42 10.41 -2.44
N HIS A 85 -3.63 9.88 -2.23
CA HIS A 85 -4.12 9.56 -0.89
C HIS A 85 -3.33 8.40 -0.25
N VAL A 86 -2.91 7.40 -1.02
CA VAL A 86 -2.04 6.33 -0.51
C VAL A 86 -0.65 6.87 -0.14
N LEU A 87 -0.11 7.84 -0.88
CA LEU A 87 1.16 8.50 -0.53
C LEU A 87 1.03 9.29 0.78
N ALA A 88 -0.12 9.93 1.01
CA ALA A 88 -0.40 10.66 2.26
C ALA A 88 -0.45 9.75 3.50
N LEU A 89 -0.59 8.43 3.34
CA LEU A 89 -0.46 7.49 4.46
C LEU A 89 0.95 7.45 5.08
N SER A 90 1.96 8.01 4.41
CA SER A 90 3.32 8.13 4.97
C SER A 90 3.41 9.07 6.17
N ASP A 91 2.38 9.88 6.42
CA ASP A 91 2.28 10.77 7.57
C ASP A 91 1.76 10.10 8.86
N TRP A 92 1.49 8.79 8.81
CA TRP A 92 0.95 8.02 9.93
C TRP A 92 2.06 7.39 10.77
N LEU A 93 1.92 7.44 12.09
CA LEU A 93 2.88 6.92 13.07
C LEU A 93 2.16 6.05 14.11
N ILE A 94 2.82 5.00 14.60
CA ILE A 94 2.28 4.13 15.65
C ILE A 94 3.01 4.39 16.95
N GLU A 95 2.29 4.81 17.98
CA GLU A 95 2.81 4.90 19.34
C GLU A 95 2.65 3.57 20.06
N GLY A 96 3.72 3.12 20.71
CA GLY A 96 3.66 1.93 21.56
C GLY A 96 3.34 0.66 20.78
N ALA A 97 3.99 0.43 19.63
CA ALA A 97 3.81 -0.78 18.83
C ALA A 97 4.04 -2.09 19.63
N GLU A 98 4.79 -2.03 20.73
CA GLU A 98 5.04 -3.16 21.65
C GLU A 98 3.99 -3.28 22.78
N SER A 99 3.12 -2.27 22.92
CA SER A 99 2.03 -2.20 23.91
C SER A 99 0.90 -3.18 23.61
N ALA A 100 0.03 -3.43 24.60
CA ALA A 100 -1.20 -4.17 24.40
C ALA A 100 -2.22 -3.41 23.55
N GLU A 101 -2.15 -2.08 23.59
CA GLU A 101 -3.06 -1.16 22.91
C GLU A 101 -2.21 -0.13 22.15
N PRO A 102 -1.77 -0.44 20.91
CA PRO A 102 -1.05 0.53 20.09
C PRO A 102 -2.00 1.65 19.65
N THR A 103 -1.51 2.89 19.68
CA THR A 103 -2.27 4.06 19.24
C THR A 103 -1.67 4.58 17.94
N VAL A 104 -2.53 5.02 17.02
CA VAL A 104 -2.11 5.52 15.71
C VAL A 104 -2.36 7.01 15.63
N TRP A 105 -1.41 7.74 15.06
CA TRP A 105 -1.40 9.20 15.01
C TRP A 105 -1.04 9.69 13.62
N ARG A 106 -1.74 10.71 13.11
CA ARG A 106 -1.24 11.50 11.98
C ARG A 106 -0.25 12.56 12.47
N ARG A 107 0.77 12.89 11.68
CA ARG A 107 1.72 13.97 11.99
C ARG A 107 1.04 15.32 12.21
N ASP A 108 -0.04 15.60 11.50
CA ASP A 108 -0.79 16.84 11.65
C ASP A 108 -1.57 16.86 12.98
N GLU A 109 -2.20 15.76 13.37
CA GLU A 109 -2.84 15.62 14.68
C GLU A 109 -1.84 15.80 15.83
N ILE A 110 -0.63 15.23 15.70
CA ILE A 110 0.46 15.43 16.68
C ILE A 110 0.75 16.93 16.83
N ARG A 111 0.85 17.66 15.72
CA ARG A 111 1.12 19.10 15.72
C ARG A 111 -0.03 19.91 16.31
N GLU A 112 -1.28 19.57 15.97
CA GLU A 112 -2.49 20.20 16.50
C GLU A 112 -2.61 20.04 18.02
N ASN A 113 -2.16 18.91 18.55
CA ASN A 113 -2.11 18.66 20.00
C ASN A 113 -0.93 19.39 20.70
N GLY A 114 -0.12 20.17 19.96
CA GLY A 114 1.06 20.84 20.50
C GLY A 114 2.18 19.87 20.88
N TRP A 115 2.18 18.66 20.32
CA TRP A 115 3.24 17.67 20.50
C TRP A 115 4.27 17.78 19.37
N ALA A 116 5.43 17.17 19.56
CA ALA A 116 6.49 17.14 18.56
C ALA A 116 6.94 15.71 18.27
N VAL A 117 7.40 15.47 17.03
CA VAL A 117 8.13 14.26 16.67
C VAL A 117 9.61 14.60 16.64
N GLU A 118 10.40 13.92 17.47
CA GLU A 118 11.86 14.02 17.48
C GLU A 118 12.49 12.77 16.86
N THR A 119 13.42 12.98 15.92
CA THR A 119 14.28 11.92 15.41
C THR A 119 15.51 11.79 16.31
N ARG A 120 15.74 10.59 16.84
CA ARG A 120 16.89 10.25 17.69
C ARG A 120 17.65 9.07 17.10
N PRO A 121 18.90 8.78 17.55
CA PRO A 121 19.68 7.66 17.05
C PRO A 121 18.99 6.29 17.16
N ASP A 122 18.05 6.14 18.10
CA ASP A 122 17.31 4.91 18.39
C ASP A 122 15.89 4.85 17.77
N GLY A 123 15.47 5.90 17.07
CA GLY A 123 14.24 5.95 16.30
C GLY A 123 13.46 7.26 16.42
N LEU A 124 12.16 7.19 16.12
CA LEU A 124 11.23 8.31 16.22
C LEU A 124 10.62 8.34 17.63
N TRP A 125 10.46 9.54 18.18
CA TRP A 125 9.91 9.76 19.51
C TRP A 125 8.83 10.84 19.48
N LEU A 126 7.70 10.54 20.12
CA LEU A 126 6.65 11.51 20.42
C LEU A 126 7.01 12.24 21.70
N VAL A 127 7.08 13.57 21.63
CA VAL A 127 7.40 14.45 22.76
C VAL A 127 6.15 15.21 23.15
N ARG A 128 5.63 14.92 24.34
CA ARG A 128 4.51 15.65 24.93
C ARG A 128 5.03 16.70 25.91
N PRO A 129 4.60 17.97 25.80
CA PRO A 129 4.99 18.99 26.76
C PRO A 129 4.51 18.59 28.15
N SER A 130 5.37 18.77 29.15
CA SER A 130 4.94 18.74 30.55
C SER A 130 3.92 19.86 30.74
N GLY A 131 2.77 19.55 31.34
CA GLY A 131 1.67 20.51 31.49
C GLY A 131 2.09 21.84 32.13
N PRO A 132 1.26 22.89 32.03
CA PRO A 132 1.59 24.23 32.52
C PRO A 132 1.95 24.19 34.01
N GLY A 133 3.24 24.33 34.32
CA GLY A 133 3.79 24.26 35.69
C GLY A 133 4.79 23.14 35.94
N GLY A 134 4.91 22.17 35.04
CA GLY A 134 5.89 21.10 35.15
C GLY A 134 7.25 21.51 34.59
N ALA A 135 8.21 21.87 35.43
CA ALA A 135 9.64 21.93 35.07
C ALA A 135 10.25 20.55 34.74
N GLY A 136 9.42 19.53 34.54
CA GLY A 136 9.81 18.16 34.22
C GLY A 136 10.14 17.99 32.74
N ARG A 137 11.05 17.06 32.44
CA ARG A 137 11.24 16.56 31.06
C ARG A 137 9.89 16.03 30.56
N GLY A 138 9.48 16.48 29.37
CA GLY A 138 8.25 16.04 28.73
C GLY A 138 8.13 14.51 28.64
N HIS A 139 6.90 14.01 28.54
CA HIS A 139 6.68 12.58 28.37
C HIS A 139 7.13 12.15 26.96
N LEU A 140 7.99 11.13 26.91
CA LEU A 140 8.58 10.60 25.68
C LEU A 140 8.01 9.22 25.42
N SER A 141 7.40 9.03 24.25
CA SER A 141 6.92 7.72 23.78
C SER A 141 7.59 7.36 22.47
N ARG A 142 7.99 6.09 22.32
CA ARG A 142 8.58 5.60 21.07
C ARG A 142 7.50 5.50 19.98
N LEU A 143 7.81 6.03 18.81
CA LEU A 143 7.01 5.90 17.60
C LEU A 143 7.66 4.89 16.65
N ALA A 144 6.84 4.05 16.04
CA ALA A 144 7.20 3.19 14.92
C ALA A 144 6.66 3.82 13.62
N ASP A 145 7.49 3.81 12.59
CA ASP A 145 7.04 4.05 11.21
C ASP A 145 6.63 2.70 10.62
N PRO A 146 5.32 2.44 10.43
CA PRO A 146 4.85 1.19 9.84
C PRO A 146 5.08 1.07 8.33
N HIS A 147 5.60 2.12 7.68
CA HIS A 147 5.72 2.20 6.22
C HIS A 147 4.39 1.90 5.50
N LEU A 148 3.27 2.48 5.99
CA LEU A 148 1.91 2.15 5.54
C LEU A 148 1.75 2.25 4.02
N CYS A 149 2.27 3.31 3.41
CA CYS A 149 2.22 3.49 1.97
C CYS A 149 2.83 2.28 1.24
N ALA A 150 4.04 1.86 1.61
CA ALA A 150 4.70 0.72 0.99
C ALA A 150 3.92 -0.59 1.23
N MET A 151 3.44 -0.80 2.46
CA MET A 151 2.63 -1.98 2.81
C MET A 151 1.33 -2.05 2.01
N VAL A 152 0.58 -0.95 1.89
CA VAL A 152 -0.67 -0.88 1.11
C VAL A 152 -0.38 -1.14 -0.37
N ILE A 153 0.65 -0.50 -0.94
CA ILE A 153 1.04 -0.70 -2.35
C ILE A 153 1.42 -2.16 -2.61
N GLN A 154 2.24 -2.77 -1.76
CA GLN A 154 2.70 -4.14 -1.90
C GLN A 154 1.53 -5.13 -1.85
N HIS A 155 0.65 -5.01 -0.87
CA HIS A 155 -0.50 -5.90 -0.75
C HIS A 155 -1.51 -5.72 -1.88
N ALA A 156 -1.78 -4.46 -2.27
CA ALA A 156 -2.63 -4.16 -3.41
C ALA A 156 -2.06 -4.67 -4.73
N SER A 157 -0.75 -4.52 -4.99
CA SER A 157 -0.12 -5.02 -6.21
C SER A 157 -0.13 -6.54 -6.29
N ASN A 158 -0.02 -7.21 -5.14
CA ASN A 158 0.02 -8.67 -5.06
C ASN A 158 -1.39 -9.30 -4.98
N GLY A 159 -2.44 -8.51 -4.74
CA GLY A 159 -3.76 -9.04 -4.41
C GLY A 159 -3.75 -9.88 -3.13
N THR A 160 -2.97 -9.45 -2.13
CA THR A 160 -2.84 -10.14 -0.84
C THR A 160 -3.20 -9.21 0.30
N ARG A 161 -3.23 -9.74 1.52
CA ARG A 161 -3.42 -8.99 2.77
C ARG A 161 -2.24 -9.29 3.71
N PRO A 162 -1.93 -8.42 4.69
CA PRO A 162 -0.96 -8.77 5.73
C PRO A 162 -1.40 -10.05 6.45
N GLU A 163 -0.46 -10.97 6.67
CA GLU A 163 -0.76 -12.22 7.36
C GLU A 163 -1.10 -11.96 8.84
N CYS A 164 -2.01 -12.76 9.40
CA CYS A 164 -2.39 -12.69 10.80
C CYS A 164 -2.62 -14.10 11.35
N ARG A 165 -1.68 -14.58 12.17
CA ARG A 165 -1.80 -15.91 12.78
C ARG A 165 -2.93 -15.95 13.82
N ALA A 166 -3.61 -17.09 13.90
CA ALA A 166 -4.77 -17.27 14.76
C ALA A 166 -4.37 -17.38 16.26
N VAL A 167 -5.26 -16.98 17.16
CA VAL A 167 -5.03 -17.04 18.63
C VAL A 167 -4.69 -18.46 19.12
N ARG A 168 -5.15 -19.51 18.42
CA ARG A 168 -4.87 -20.90 18.83
C ARG A 168 -3.37 -21.21 18.88
N ASP A 169 -2.57 -20.48 18.12
CA ASP A 169 -1.12 -20.67 18.10
C ASP A 169 -0.46 -20.15 19.38
N LEU A 170 -1.07 -19.22 20.12
CA LEU A 170 -0.45 -18.54 21.26
C LEU A 170 -0.35 -19.35 22.55
N GLN A 171 -1.27 -20.28 22.82
CA GLN A 171 -1.47 -20.79 24.18
C GLN A 171 -0.31 -21.65 24.72
N ARG A 172 0.69 -21.97 23.89
CA ARG A 172 1.84 -22.80 24.28
C ARG A 172 3.19 -22.19 23.89
N ARG A 173 3.21 -20.93 23.44
CA ARG A 173 4.39 -20.33 22.81
C ARG A 173 5.23 -19.51 23.80
N PRO A 174 6.56 -19.46 23.64
CA PRO A 174 7.46 -18.64 24.44
C PRO A 174 7.15 -17.14 24.31
N ALA A 175 7.55 -16.35 25.30
CA ALA A 175 7.26 -14.91 25.37
C ALA A 175 7.75 -14.10 24.15
N ALA A 176 8.83 -14.54 23.49
CA ALA A 176 9.33 -13.93 22.26
C ALA A 176 8.32 -14.02 21.10
N GLU A 177 7.66 -15.17 20.93
CA GLU A 177 6.65 -15.38 19.88
C GLU A 177 5.37 -14.59 20.18
N ALA A 178 5.05 -14.36 21.46
CA ALA A 178 3.94 -13.50 21.85
C ALA A 178 4.19 -12.01 21.53
N ARG A 179 5.46 -11.59 21.38
CA ARG A 179 5.82 -10.24 20.92
C ARG A 179 5.67 -10.13 19.40
N GLU A 180 6.22 -11.09 18.65
CA GLU A 180 6.08 -11.16 17.18
C GLU A 180 4.61 -11.12 16.77
N LEU A 181 3.75 -11.90 17.42
CA LEU A 181 2.33 -11.90 17.08
C LEU A 181 1.62 -10.57 17.41
N ARG A 182 2.04 -9.86 18.47
CA ARG A 182 1.49 -8.53 18.79
C ARG A 182 1.86 -7.54 17.70
N GLU A 183 3.09 -7.60 17.21
CA GLU A 183 3.58 -6.79 16.10
C GLU A 183 2.82 -7.10 14.79
N GLU A 184 2.65 -8.38 14.43
CA GLU A 184 1.84 -8.80 13.26
C GLU A 184 0.41 -8.24 13.33
N ARG A 185 -0.23 -8.35 14.50
CA ARG A 185 -1.61 -7.84 14.71
C ARG A 185 -1.67 -6.33 14.67
N ALA A 186 -0.68 -5.64 15.24
CA ALA A 186 -0.59 -4.20 15.16
C ALA A 186 -0.47 -3.75 13.69
N HIS A 187 0.44 -4.36 12.92
CA HIS A 187 0.58 -4.06 11.49
C HIS A 187 -0.71 -4.27 10.70
N TYR A 188 -1.40 -5.39 10.93
CA TYR A 188 -2.69 -5.64 10.28
C TYR A 188 -3.75 -4.63 10.70
N ALA A 189 -3.86 -4.31 12.00
CA ALA A 189 -4.84 -3.36 12.50
C ALA A 189 -4.63 -1.98 11.88
N VAL A 190 -3.38 -1.53 11.76
CA VAL A 190 -3.07 -0.23 11.15
C VAL A 190 -3.31 -0.25 9.65
N TRP A 191 -2.95 -1.34 8.95
CA TRP A 191 -3.31 -1.52 7.53
C TRP A 191 -4.83 -1.43 7.32
N HIS A 192 -5.62 -2.16 8.13
CA HIS A 192 -7.08 -2.17 8.03
C HIS A 192 -7.69 -0.79 8.31
N ALA A 193 -7.23 -0.13 9.37
CA ALA A 193 -7.66 1.23 9.71
C ALA A 193 -7.33 2.22 8.59
N ALA A 194 -6.14 2.12 7.98
CA ALA A 194 -5.75 2.94 6.84
C ALA A 194 -6.67 2.72 5.64
N LEU A 195 -7.07 1.48 5.34
CA LEU A 195 -8.04 1.21 4.28
C LEU A 195 -9.42 1.80 4.57
N ALA A 196 -9.90 1.73 5.82
CA ALA A 196 -11.17 2.32 6.21
C ALA A 196 -11.15 3.85 6.07
N VAL A 197 -10.04 4.49 6.44
CA VAL A 197 -9.82 5.93 6.24
C VAL A 197 -9.77 6.29 4.76
N LEU A 198 -8.98 5.57 3.97
CA LEU A 198 -8.89 5.81 2.52
C LEU A 198 -10.27 5.69 1.86
N ALA A 199 -11.06 4.68 2.25
CA ALA A 199 -12.42 4.53 1.72
C ALA A 199 -13.29 5.75 2.03
N ALA A 200 -13.23 6.27 3.25
CA ALA A 200 -13.98 7.46 3.65
C ALA A 200 -13.49 8.72 2.91
N GLU A 201 -12.18 8.95 2.82
CA GLU A 201 -11.59 10.12 2.16
C GLU A 201 -11.86 10.12 0.65
N LEU A 202 -11.81 8.95 0.00
CA LEU A 202 -12.00 8.82 -1.45
C LEU A 202 -13.47 8.91 -1.90
N ASN A 203 -14.44 8.62 -1.03
CA ASN A 203 -15.85 8.48 -1.44
C ASN A 203 -16.42 9.76 -2.10
N ASP A 204 -15.96 10.93 -1.65
CA ASP A 204 -16.38 12.23 -2.17
C ASP A 204 -15.42 12.82 -3.21
N GLN A 205 -14.21 12.26 -3.33
CA GLN A 205 -13.17 12.75 -4.25
C GLN A 205 -13.25 12.08 -5.63
N LEU A 206 -13.72 10.83 -5.70
CA LEU A 206 -13.77 10.08 -6.95
C LEU A 206 -15.00 10.42 -7.79
N THR A 207 -14.78 10.65 -9.08
CA THR A 207 -15.85 11.06 -10.00
C THR A 207 -16.64 9.88 -10.56
N LYS A 208 -15.98 8.72 -10.73
CA LYS A 208 -16.56 7.53 -11.37
C LYS A 208 -16.91 6.43 -10.37
N HIS A 209 -16.35 6.46 -9.17
CA HIS A 209 -16.47 5.37 -8.20
C HIS A 209 -17.12 5.85 -6.90
N HIS A 210 -17.97 5.01 -6.32
CA HIS A 210 -18.45 5.10 -4.95
C HIS A 210 -17.74 4.01 -4.14
N VAL A 211 -16.97 4.40 -3.13
CA VAL A 211 -16.00 3.51 -2.47
C VAL A 211 -16.62 2.91 -1.21
N LEU A 212 -16.66 1.58 -1.15
CA LEU A 212 -17.09 0.84 0.03
C LEU A 212 -15.92 0.60 0.99
N PRO A 213 -16.19 0.45 2.30
CA PRO A 213 -15.17 0.08 3.30
C PRO A 213 -14.47 -1.25 2.97
N PRO A 214 -13.33 -1.56 3.62
CA PRO A 214 -12.65 -2.83 3.42
C PRO A 214 -13.56 -4.02 3.77
N SER A 215 -13.59 -5.04 2.91
CA SER A 215 -14.34 -6.27 3.18
C SER A 215 -13.59 -7.20 4.14
N ALA A 216 -12.27 -7.02 4.26
CA ALA A 216 -11.47 -7.66 5.31
C ALA A 216 -12.02 -7.33 6.72
N PRO A 217 -12.11 -8.33 7.63
CA PRO A 217 -12.55 -8.08 9.00
C PRO A 217 -11.47 -7.32 9.79
N ALA A 218 -11.88 -6.38 10.65
CA ALA A 218 -10.92 -5.60 11.47
C ALA A 218 -10.06 -6.47 12.41
N GLN A 219 -10.54 -7.65 12.80
CA GLN A 219 -9.84 -8.56 13.70
C GLN A 219 -9.94 -10.03 13.21
N PRO A 220 -9.18 -10.42 12.18
CA PRO A 220 -9.26 -11.75 11.55
C PRO A 220 -8.89 -12.88 12.51
N TRP A 221 -8.11 -12.59 13.56
CA TRP A 221 -7.69 -13.56 14.58
C TRP A 221 -8.79 -13.90 15.61
N THR A 222 -9.92 -13.20 15.61
CA THR A 222 -11.02 -13.52 16.52
C THR A 222 -11.74 -14.80 16.10
N ARG A 223 -12.21 -15.59 17.08
CA ARG A 223 -12.97 -16.83 16.79
C ARG A 223 -14.21 -16.60 15.93
N ARG A 224 -14.79 -15.39 16.00
CA ARG A 224 -15.95 -15.00 15.19
C ARG A 224 -15.53 -14.83 13.72
N ALA A 225 -14.51 -14.03 13.45
CA ALA A 225 -13.99 -13.85 12.09
C ALA A 225 -13.58 -15.18 11.44
N LEU A 226 -12.95 -16.09 12.21
CA LEU A 226 -12.58 -17.42 11.71
C LEU A 226 -13.77 -18.33 11.34
N ARG A 227 -14.98 -18.06 11.86
CA ARG A 227 -16.21 -18.79 11.47
C ARG A 227 -16.89 -18.18 10.26
N ASP A 228 -16.76 -16.87 10.11
CA ASP A 228 -17.48 -16.09 9.10
C ASP A 228 -16.74 -16.07 7.74
N VAL A 229 -15.45 -16.42 7.69
CA VAL A 229 -14.69 -16.52 6.45
C VAL A 229 -14.98 -17.87 5.74
N PRO A 230 -15.60 -17.86 4.54
CA PRO A 230 -15.72 -19.06 3.73
C PRO A 230 -14.30 -19.52 3.37
N ALA A 231 -13.99 -20.80 3.64
CA ALA A 231 -12.67 -21.37 3.38
C ALA A 231 -12.25 -21.11 1.92
N GLY A 232 -11.22 -20.27 1.74
CA GLY A 232 -10.58 -20.03 0.45
C GLY A 232 -11.25 -18.99 -0.46
N THR A 233 -11.74 -17.87 0.07
CA THR A 233 -12.24 -16.77 -0.79
C THR A 233 -11.05 -15.92 -1.29
N PRO A 234 -10.58 -16.07 -2.55
CA PRO A 234 -9.63 -15.13 -3.14
C PRO A 234 -10.26 -13.72 -3.18
N LEU A 235 -9.42 -12.68 -3.18
CA LEU A 235 -9.94 -11.31 -3.36
C LEU A 235 -10.79 -11.25 -4.64
N PRO A 236 -11.93 -10.55 -4.63
CA PRO A 236 -12.73 -10.37 -5.83
C PRO A 236 -11.88 -9.70 -6.92
N GLY A 237 -11.55 -10.44 -7.98
CA GLY A 237 -10.71 -9.98 -9.09
C GLY A 237 -9.25 -10.45 -9.06
N GLY A 238 -8.80 -11.07 -7.97
CA GLY A 238 -7.60 -11.89 -8.00
C GLY A 238 -7.94 -13.19 -8.70
N ALA A 239 -7.65 -13.29 -10.00
CA ALA A 239 -7.58 -14.60 -10.62
C ALA A 239 -6.72 -15.46 -9.70
N ALA A 240 -7.25 -16.61 -9.26
CA ALA A 240 -6.39 -17.63 -8.71
C ALA A 240 -5.27 -17.77 -9.75
N ASN A 241 -4.07 -17.30 -9.41
CA ASN A 241 -2.89 -17.75 -10.11
C ASN A 241 -2.85 -19.23 -9.77
N ASP A 242 -3.59 -20.02 -10.56
CA ASP A 242 -3.25 -21.39 -10.84
C ASP A 242 -1.79 -21.30 -11.20
N ALA A 243 -0.97 -21.62 -10.21
CA ALA A 243 0.38 -22.07 -10.44
C ALA A 243 0.22 -23.25 -11.40
N GLN A 244 0.20 -22.95 -12.69
CA GLN A 244 0.67 -23.88 -13.69
C GLN A 244 2.06 -24.23 -13.22
N ALA A 245 2.14 -25.36 -12.51
CA ALA A 245 3.34 -26.12 -12.35
C ALA A 245 3.95 -26.18 -13.75
N ILE A 246 5.02 -25.43 -13.94
CA ILE A 246 5.89 -25.61 -15.09
C ILE A 246 6.49 -26.99 -14.84
N ASP A 247 5.83 -28.00 -15.40
CA ASP A 247 6.35 -29.35 -15.53
C ASP A 247 7.61 -29.23 -16.39
N LEU A 248 8.75 -29.07 -15.73
CA LEU A 248 10.07 -29.17 -16.33
C LEU A 248 10.28 -30.64 -16.71
N HIS A 249 9.65 -31.05 -17.82
CA HIS A 249 10.01 -32.29 -18.50
C HIS A 249 11.47 -32.17 -18.93
N THR A 250 12.32 -32.81 -18.14
CA THR A 250 13.71 -33.07 -18.44
C THR A 250 13.74 -34.14 -19.53
N GLU A 251 13.80 -33.73 -20.80
CA GLU A 251 14.19 -34.62 -21.89
C GLU A 251 15.65 -35.06 -21.66
N LYS A 252 15.81 -36.32 -21.20
CA LYS A 252 17.05 -37.06 -21.39
C LYS A 252 17.10 -37.51 -22.86
N ALA A 253 17.92 -36.85 -23.66
CA ALA A 253 18.36 -37.39 -24.93
C ALA A 253 19.50 -38.41 -24.68
N LEU A 254 19.36 -39.55 -25.36
CA LEU A 254 20.33 -40.62 -25.55
C LEU A 254 21.57 -40.15 -26.31
#